data_AF-A0A2T4AWL5-F1
#
_entry.id   AF-A0A2T4AWL5-F1
#
_cell.length_a   1.000
_cell.length_b   1.000
_cell.length_c   1.000
_cell.angle_alpha   90.00
_cell.angle_beta   90.00
_cell.angle_gamma   90.00
#
_symmetry.space_group_name_H-M   'P 1'
#
loop_
_entity.id
_entity.type
_entity.pdbx_description
1 polymer ?
#
loop_
_entity_poly.entity_id
_entity_poly.type
_entity_poly.pdbx_seq_one_letter_code
_entity_poly.pdbx_strand_id
1 'polypeptide(L)'
;MSARDSEFPSAQSDGSRHSRHMPARASLAVRQREETHSSTGAKRKRTNTTSAGGASPASTMDDDDLDDVYDPDQPLEERRKVQQGFRDLLRNITEHSEEYLQGDSHGLHETILRANELSKQ
;
A
#
# COMPACT_ATOMS: atom_id res chain seq x y z
N MET A 1 7.80 32.28 72.01
CA MET A 1 8.74 31.59 71.10
C MET A 1 8.68 32.28 69.75
N SER A 2 9.78 32.92 69.37
CA SER A 2 9.98 33.64 68.10
C SER A 2 10.18 32.67 66.94
N ALA A 3 9.73 33.04 65.74
CA ALA A 3 10.59 33.21 64.57
C ALA A 3 9.77 33.85 63.43
N ARG A 4 10.26 35.01 62.95
CA ARG A 4 9.97 35.57 61.63
C ARG A 4 11.12 35.13 60.72
N ASP A 5 10.80 34.69 59.51
CA ASP A 5 11.66 34.78 58.32
C ASP A 5 10.69 34.84 57.13
N SER A 6 10.42 35.99 56.51
CA SER A 6 11.25 36.79 55.59
C SER A 6 11.20 36.28 54.14
N GLU A 7 10.62 37.15 53.30
CA GLU A 7 10.95 37.43 51.89
C GLU A 7 10.43 36.57 50.70
N PHE A 8 9.68 37.28 49.85
CA PHE A 8 9.28 36.99 48.47
C PHE A 8 10.50 36.93 47.51
N PRO A 9 10.39 36.35 46.28
CA PRO A 9 10.00 37.19 45.14
C PRO A 9 9.14 36.53 44.04
N SER A 10 8.43 37.41 43.35
CA SER A 10 7.96 37.39 41.97
C SER A 10 8.68 36.44 41.01
N ALA A 11 7.94 35.83 40.07
CA ALA A 11 8.03 36.12 38.63
C ALA A 11 7.48 34.97 37.76
N GLN A 12 6.62 35.36 36.82
CA GLN A 12 6.62 34.91 35.42
C GLN A 12 6.25 33.45 35.12
N SER A 13 5.11 33.25 34.47
CA SER A 13 5.06 33.27 33.00
C SER A 13 3.72 32.72 32.53
N ASP A 14 2.96 33.59 31.86
CA ASP A 14 1.95 33.21 30.89
C ASP A 14 2.67 32.51 29.73
N GLY A 15 2.96 31.23 29.95
CA GLY A 15 3.64 30.36 29.01
C GLY A 15 2.61 29.58 28.22
N SER A 16 2.09 30.21 27.16
CA SER A 16 1.36 29.56 26.08
C SER A 16 2.09 28.28 25.63
N ARG A 17 1.67 27.13 26.17
CA ARG A 17 2.12 25.81 25.70
C ARG A 17 1.31 25.50 24.44
N HIS A 18 1.75 26.07 23.32
CA HIS A 18 1.47 25.51 22.00
C HIS A 18 2.09 24.11 21.94
N SER A 19 1.36 23.13 22.45
CA SER A 19 1.61 21.72 22.19
C SER A 19 1.38 21.51 20.69
N ARG A 20 2.47 21.57 19.92
CA ARG A 20 2.49 21.20 18.50
C ARG A 20 2.13 19.73 18.40
N HIS A 21 0.84 19.46 18.22
CA HIS A 21 0.34 18.12 17.96
C HIS A 21 0.84 17.68 16.58
N MET A 22 1.93 16.91 16.55
CA MET A 22 2.29 16.11 15.39
C MET A 22 1.26 14.99 15.24
N PRO A 23 0.58 14.80 14.09
CA PRO A 23 -0.21 13.60 13.89
C PRO A 23 0.73 12.44 13.55
N ALA A 24 1.01 11.60 14.55
CA ALA A 24 1.56 10.28 14.32
C ALA A 24 0.53 9.48 13.51
N ARG A 25 0.76 9.32 12.20
CA ARG A 25 -0.03 8.41 11.36
C ARG A 25 0.42 6.99 11.61
N ALA A 26 -0.08 6.39 12.68
CA ALA A 26 0.00 4.95 12.91
C ALA A 26 -1.16 4.50 13.81
N SER A 27 -2.24 4.05 13.18
CA SER A 27 -3.12 3.06 13.80
C SER A 27 -3.86 2.27 12.72
N LEU A 28 -3.23 1.15 12.36
CA LEU A 28 -3.94 -0.01 11.82
C LEU A 28 -5.12 -0.29 12.76
N ALA A 29 -6.35 -0.31 12.24
CA ALA A 29 -7.55 -0.40 13.05
C ALA A 29 -7.62 -1.72 13.84
N VAL A 30 -7.16 -1.70 15.09
CA VAL A 30 -7.47 -2.70 16.11
C VAL A 30 -8.88 -2.39 16.61
N ARG A 31 -9.88 -3.11 16.10
CA ARG A 31 -11.25 -3.01 16.64
C ARG A 31 -11.31 -3.77 17.96
N GLN A 32 -11.29 -3.03 19.07
CA GLN A 32 -11.67 -3.54 20.39
C GLN A 32 -13.18 -3.85 20.38
N ARG A 33 -13.52 -5.09 20.74
CA ARG A 33 -14.90 -5.60 20.84
C ARG A 33 -15.30 -5.56 22.31
N GLU A 34 -16.17 -4.63 22.69
CA GLU A 34 -16.92 -4.70 23.93
C GLU A 34 -18.32 -5.26 23.67
N GLU A 35 -18.81 -6.04 24.62
CA GLU A 35 -20.02 -6.85 24.56
C GLU A 35 -21.31 -6.01 24.68
N THR A 36 -22.41 -6.62 24.21
CA THR A 36 -23.82 -6.25 24.44
C THR A 36 -24.49 -5.27 23.48
N HIS A 37 -24.75 -5.73 22.24
CA HIS A 37 -26.01 -5.41 21.55
C HIS A 37 -26.41 -6.60 20.68
N SER A 38 -27.52 -7.25 21.04
CA SER A 38 -28.23 -8.19 20.19
C SER A 38 -28.56 -7.50 18.86
N SER A 39 -27.85 -7.88 17.81
CA SER A 39 -28.26 -7.63 16.44
C SER A 39 -28.26 -8.97 15.72
N THR A 40 -29.44 -9.36 15.28
CA THR A 40 -29.70 -10.39 14.29
C THR A 40 -29.13 -9.93 12.95
N GLY A 41 -27.80 -9.89 12.86
CA GLY A 41 -27.07 -9.64 11.62
C GLY A 41 -27.18 -10.88 10.75
N ALA A 42 -28.03 -10.81 9.72
CA ALA A 42 -28.13 -11.82 8.69
C ALA A 42 -26.72 -12.22 8.21
N LYS A 43 -26.29 -13.42 8.58
CA LYS A 43 -25.05 -14.04 8.09
C LYS A 43 -25.20 -14.14 6.58
N ARG A 44 -24.53 -13.25 5.84
CA ARG A 44 -24.44 -13.35 4.38
C ARG A 44 -23.85 -14.73 4.07
N LYS A 45 -24.69 -15.64 3.58
CA LYS A 45 -24.26 -16.95 3.09
C LYS A 45 -23.39 -16.69 1.87
N ARG A 46 -22.09 -16.77 2.04
CA ARG A 46 -21.13 -16.74 0.94
C ARG A 46 -21.45 -17.98 0.10
N THR A 47 -21.96 -17.79 -1.10
CA THR A 47 -22.22 -18.89 -2.02
C THR A 47 -20.85 -19.45 -2.37
N ASN A 48 -20.52 -20.64 -1.87
CA ASN A 48 -19.37 -21.38 -2.34
C ASN A 48 -19.72 -21.88 -3.74
N THR A 49 -19.56 -21.04 -4.75
CA THR A 49 -19.53 -21.49 -6.13
C THR A 49 -18.21 -22.21 -6.31
N THR A 50 -18.22 -23.52 -6.13
CA THR A 50 -17.28 -24.39 -6.82
C THR A 50 -17.59 -24.24 -8.31
N SER A 51 -17.06 -23.20 -8.93
CA SER A 51 -17.04 -23.09 -10.39
C SER A 51 -16.07 -24.16 -10.86
N ALA A 52 -16.65 -25.30 -11.18
CA ALA A 52 -16.06 -26.32 -12.01
C ALA A 52 -15.38 -25.65 -13.22
N GLY A 53 -14.14 -26.08 -13.47
CA GLY A 53 -13.48 -26.10 -14.77
C GLY A 53 -13.82 -24.96 -15.73
N GLY A 54 -13.29 -23.77 -15.46
CA GLY A 54 -13.02 -22.81 -16.52
C GLY A 54 -11.65 -23.13 -17.10
N ALA A 55 -11.54 -24.17 -17.92
CA ALA A 55 -10.38 -24.34 -18.78
C ALA A 55 -10.42 -23.21 -19.81
N SER A 56 -9.63 -22.16 -19.57
CA SER A 56 -9.22 -21.27 -20.65
C SER A 56 -8.61 -22.13 -21.76
N PRO A 57 -8.83 -21.83 -23.06
CA PRO A 57 -8.04 -22.48 -24.08
C PRO A 57 -6.60 -22.07 -23.78
N ALA A 58 -5.80 -23.02 -23.30
CA ALA A 58 -4.37 -22.85 -23.27
C ALA A 58 -3.97 -22.59 -24.72
N SER A 59 -3.71 -21.32 -25.03
CA SER A 59 -2.85 -20.97 -26.14
C SER A 59 -1.63 -21.86 -25.97
N THR A 60 -1.38 -22.74 -26.94
CA THR A 60 -0.09 -23.42 -27.13
C THR A 60 0.96 -22.34 -27.29
N MET A 61 1.40 -21.79 -26.16
CA MET A 61 2.72 -21.20 -26.01
C MET A 61 3.61 -22.40 -25.69
N ASP A 62 4.72 -22.49 -26.42
CA ASP A 62 5.73 -23.51 -26.22
C ASP A 62 6.03 -23.65 -24.71
N ASP A 63 5.90 -24.87 -24.20
CA ASP A 63 5.93 -25.22 -22.76
C ASP A 63 7.31 -24.86 -22.13
N ASP A 64 8.34 -24.71 -22.97
CA ASP A 64 9.72 -24.38 -22.57
C ASP A 64 9.92 -22.95 -22.01
N ASP A 65 8.97 -22.02 -22.20
CA ASP A 65 9.03 -20.65 -21.63
C ASP A 65 8.21 -20.49 -20.33
N LEU A 66 7.57 -21.56 -19.83
CA LEU A 66 6.70 -21.50 -18.65
C LEU A 66 7.42 -21.69 -17.31
N ASP A 67 8.71 -22.05 -17.33
CA ASP A 67 9.51 -22.22 -16.12
C ASP A 67 9.79 -20.88 -15.39
N ASP A 68 9.60 -19.75 -16.05
CA ASP A 68 9.72 -18.39 -15.49
C ASP A 68 8.40 -17.83 -14.91
N VAL A 69 7.32 -18.63 -14.84
CA VAL A 69 5.96 -18.09 -14.67
C VAL A 69 5.65 -17.56 -13.26
N TYR A 70 6.17 -18.15 -12.19
CA TYR A 70 6.06 -17.62 -10.81
C TYR A 70 6.73 -18.60 -9.84
N ASP A 71 7.78 -18.16 -9.14
CA ASP A 71 8.34 -18.91 -8.02
C ASP A 71 7.61 -18.55 -6.71
N PRO A 72 6.85 -19.47 -6.09
CA PRO A 72 6.17 -19.21 -4.82
C PRO A 72 7.14 -18.87 -3.67
N ASP A 73 8.40 -19.30 -3.78
CA ASP A 73 9.45 -19.09 -2.79
C ASP A 73 10.30 -17.82 -3.06
N GLN A 74 9.96 -17.02 -4.08
CA GLN A 74 10.62 -15.75 -4.37
C GLN A 74 10.58 -14.82 -3.13
N PRO A 75 11.72 -14.26 -2.69
CA PRO A 75 11.77 -13.42 -1.50
C PRO A 75 10.87 -12.19 -1.63
N LEU A 76 10.23 -11.81 -0.52
CA LEU A 76 9.24 -10.73 -0.51
C LEU A 76 9.79 -9.38 -0.98
N GLU A 77 11.08 -9.14 -0.77
CA GLU A 77 11.75 -7.90 -1.18
C GLU A 77 11.86 -7.79 -2.70
N GLU A 78 12.23 -8.87 -3.38
CA GLU A 78 12.28 -8.95 -4.84
C GLU A 78 10.87 -8.80 -5.43
N ARG A 79 9.90 -9.54 -4.89
CA ARG A 79 8.49 -9.39 -5.27
C ARG A 79 7.99 -7.96 -5.15
N ARG A 80 8.31 -7.30 -4.03
CA ARG A 80 7.89 -5.91 -3.79
C ARG A 80 8.55 -4.96 -4.78
N LYS A 81 9.84 -5.16 -5.09
CA LYS A 81 10.57 -4.34 -6.06
C LYS A 81 9.98 -4.48 -7.47
N VAL A 82 9.72 -5.70 -7.92
CA VAL A 82 9.10 -5.97 -9.23
C VAL A 82 7.72 -5.32 -9.32
N GLN A 83 6.86 -5.55 -8.32
CA GLN A 83 5.53 -4.95 -8.27
C GLN A 83 5.57 -3.42 -8.21
N GLN A 84 6.49 -2.85 -7.44
CA GLN A 84 6.66 -1.42 -7.37
C GLN A 84 7.10 -0.84 -8.72
N GLY A 85 8.05 -1.50 -9.41
CA GLY A 85 8.47 -1.13 -10.75
C GLY A 85 7.29 -1.07 -11.73
N PHE A 86 6.46 -2.11 -11.78
CA PHE A 86 5.27 -2.11 -12.64
C PHE A 86 4.26 -1.00 -12.26
N ARG A 87 4.07 -0.72 -10.97
CA ARG A 87 3.21 0.39 -10.53
C ARG A 87 3.76 1.75 -10.95
N ASP A 88 5.08 1.93 -10.91
CA ASP A 88 5.74 3.15 -11.32
C ASP A 88 5.66 3.34 -12.85
N LEU A 89 5.86 2.27 -13.64
CA LEU A 89 5.65 2.30 -15.09
C LEU A 89 4.20 2.65 -15.44
N LEU A 90 3.23 2.03 -14.76
CA LEU A 90 1.80 2.34 -14.97
C LEU A 90 1.49 3.80 -14.64
N ARG A 91 2.01 4.30 -13.50
CA ARG A 91 1.85 5.71 -13.11
C ARG A 91 2.40 6.63 -14.20
N ASN A 92 3.60 6.33 -14.70
CA ASN A 92 4.25 7.13 -15.74
C ASN A 92 3.41 7.17 -17.03
N ILE A 93 2.91 6.02 -17.50
CA ILE A 93 1.99 5.97 -18.65
C ILE A 93 0.75 6.81 -18.40
N THR A 94 0.14 6.72 -17.22
CA THR A 94 -1.09 7.47 -16.94
C THR A 94 -0.86 8.98 -16.87
N GLU A 95 0.27 9.41 -16.31
CA GLU A 95 0.63 10.83 -16.16
C GLU A 95 1.04 11.46 -17.50
N HIS A 96 1.68 10.70 -18.39
CA HIS A 96 2.19 11.17 -19.68
C HIS A 96 1.43 10.56 -20.88
N SER A 97 0.18 10.18 -20.67
CA SER A 97 -0.62 9.45 -21.68
C SER A 97 -0.77 10.21 -22.99
N GLU A 98 -0.95 11.53 -22.94
CA GLU A 98 -1.04 12.38 -24.14
C GLU A 98 0.28 12.43 -24.92
N GLU A 99 1.42 12.49 -24.22
CA GLU A 99 2.75 12.48 -24.83
C GLU A 99 3.06 11.13 -25.48
N TYR A 100 2.63 10.03 -24.86
CA TYR A 100 2.86 8.68 -25.34
C TYR A 100 2.00 8.29 -26.54
N LEU A 101 0.89 8.97 -26.78
CA LEU A 101 0.02 8.75 -27.94
C LEU A 101 0.39 9.61 -29.16
N GLN A 102 1.36 10.50 -29.03
CA GLN A 102 1.89 11.26 -30.17
C GLN A 102 2.64 10.32 -31.13
N GLY A 103 2.48 10.52 -32.44
CA GLY A 103 3.03 9.62 -33.47
C GLY A 103 4.57 9.53 -33.48
N ASP A 104 5.25 10.53 -32.95
CA ASP A 104 6.71 10.58 -32.88
C ASP A 104 7.25 10.06 -31.53
N SER A 105 6.36 9.74 -30.59
CA SER A 105 6.74 9.34 -29.23
C SER A 105 7.15 7.88 -29.16
N HIS A 106 8.31 7.64 -28.53
CA HIS A 106 8.83 6.29 -28.28
C HIS A 106 8.52 5.81 -26.86
N GLY A 107 7.76 6.59 -26.09
CA GLY A 107 7.52 6.34 -24.66
C GLY A 107 6.81 5.01 -24.37
N LEU A 108 5.83 4.62 -25.19
CA LEU A 108 5.17 3.31 -25.05
C LEU A 108 6.14 2.16 -25.32
N HIS A 109 6.93 2.28 -26.38
CA HIS A 109 7.91 1.26 -26.76
C HIS A 109 8.97 1.08 -25.65
N GLU A 110 9.53 2.17 -25.16
CA GLU A 110 10.48 2.12 -24.03
C GLU A 110 9.85 1.54 -22.77
N THR A 111 8.59 1.88 -22.48
CA THR A 111 7.91 1.37 -21.29
C THR A 111 7.70 -0.14 -21.38
N ILE A 112 7.36 -0.66 -22.57
CA ILE A 112 7.24 -2.11 -22.80
C ILE A 112 8.60 -2.79 -22.61
N LEU A 113 9.69 -2.21 -23.13
CA LEU A 113 11.03 -2.77 -22.93
C LEU A 113 11.41 -2.83 -21.44
N ARG A 114 11.15 -1.77 -20.68
CA ARG A 114 11.37 -1.76 -19.22
C ARG A 114 10.48 -2.76 -18.49
N ALA A 115 9.23 -2.93 -18.92
CA ALA A 115 8.32 -3.91 -18.36
C ALA A 115 8.84 -5.35 -18.56
N ASN A 116 9.38 -5.65 -19.76
CA ASN A 116 9.99 -6.94 -20.06
C ASN A 116 11.29 -7.18 -19.29
N GLU A 117 12.01 -6.13 -18.90
CA GLU A 117 13.19 -6.26 -18.02
C GLU A 117 12.77 -6.57 -16.59
N LEU A 118 11.67 -5.97 -16.11
CA LEU A 118 11.11 -6.25 -14.80
C LEU A 118 10.52 -7.66 -14.68
N SER A 119 10.02 -8.25 -15.78
CA SER A 119 9.47 -9.60 -15.76
C SER A 119 10.53 -10.70 -15.65
N LYS A 120 11.81 -10.36 -15.80
CA LYS A 120 12.93 -11.30 -15.72
C LYS A 120 13.59 -11.34 -14.32
N GLN A 121 12.99 -10.68 -13.33
CA GLN A 121 13.47 -10.62 -11.93
C GLN A 121 12.61 -11.49 -11.02
#